data_AF-A0A7J5WBM7-F1
#
_entry.id   AF-A0A7J5WBM7-F1
#
_cell.length_a   1.000
_cell.length_b   1.000
_cell.length_c   1.000
_cell.angle_alpha   90.00
_cell.angle_beta   90.00
_cell.angle_gamma   90.00
#
_symmetry.space_group_name_H-M   'P 1'
#
loop_
_entity.id
_entity.type
_entity.pdbx_description
1 polymer ?
#
loop_
_entity_poly.entity_id
_entity_poly.type
_entity_poly.pdbx_seq_one_letter_code
_entity_poly.pdbx_strand_id
1 'polypeptide(L)'
;MLGGAVLGAILAAGARVSVGRITPDDPIGGMVQAAALNFLVMMVAFGSLLAVFMFARSAMFVFGASLVSGFLVVAVVWFLGAARTQNAH
;
A
#
# COMPACT_ATOMS: atom_id res chain seq x y z
N MET A 1 -5.41 -3.54 -10.52
CA MET A 1 -5.84 -2.21 -11.01
C MET A 1 -7.26 -1.82 -10.59
N LEU A 2 -8.22 -2.75 -10.50
CA LEU A 2 -9.62 -2.45 -10.12
C LEU A 2 -9.78 -1.75 -8.76
N GLY A 3 -9.06 -2.18 -7.72
CA GLY A 3 -9.21 -1.59 -6.37
C GLY A 3 -8.81 -0.11 -6.28
N GLY A 4 -7.72 0.29 -6.95
CA GLY A 4 -7.28 1.70 -6.98
C GLY A 4 -8.22 2.60 -7.80
N ALA A 5 -8.75 2.08 -8.91
CA ALA A 5 -9.72 2.81 -9.73
C ALA A 5 -11.05 3.05 -8.99
N VAL A 6 -11.52 2.05 -8.23
CA VAL A 6 -12.70 2.18 -7.36
C VAL A 6 -12.47 3.21 -6.27
N LEU A 7 -11.30 3.19 -5.62
CA LEU A 7 -10.96 4.16 -4.58
C LEU A 7 -10.89 5.59 -5.13
N GLY A 8 -10.29 5.76 -6.32
CA GLY A 8 -10.25 7.04 -7.03
C GLY A 8 -11.65 7.55 -7.40
N ALA A 9 -12.56 6.68 -7.82
CA ALA A 9 -13.94 7.04 -8.11
C ALA A 9 -14.71 7.48 -6.85
N ILE A 10 -14.50 6.82 -5.71
CA ILE A 10 -15.10 7.19 -4.43
C ILE A 10 -14.59 8.56 -3.97
N LEU A 11 -13.29 8.81 -4.10
CA LEU A 11 -12.67 10.11 -3.81
C LEU A 11 -13.26 11.23 -4.66
N ALA A 12 -13.36 11.01 -5.98
CA ALA A 12 -13.94 11.98 -6.91
C ALA A 12 -15.43 12.24 -6.64
N ALA A 13 -16.19 11.20 -6.31
CA ALA A 13 -17.60 11.33 -5.93
C ALA A 13 -17.77 12.09 -4.61
N GLY A 14 -16.95 11.79 -3.60
CA GLY A 14 -16.94 12.51 -2.31
C GLY A 14 -16.65 14.00 -2.46
N ALA A 15 -15.67 14.35 -3.30
CA ALA A 15 -15.36 15.74 -3.61
C ALA A 15 -16.54 16.46 -4.28
N ARG A 16 -17.19 15.84 -5.28
CA ARG A 16 -18.38 16.40 -5.95
C ARG A 16 -19.55 16.61 -4.99
N VAL A 17 -19.80 15.65 -4.10
CA VAL A 17 -20.87 15.75 -3.09
C VAL A 17 -20.59 16.88 -2.09
N SER A 18 -19.32 17.12 -1.73
CA SER A 18 -18.97 18.22 -0.81
C SER A 18 -19.33 19.60 -1.37
N VAL A 19 -19.12 19.83 -2.67
CA VAL A 19 -19.41 21.12 -3.32
C VAL A 19 -20.91 21.39 -3.39
N GLY A 20 -21.71 20.33 -3.61
CA GLY A 20 -23.16 20.44 -3.68
C GLY A 20 -23.85 20.75 -2.34
N ARG A 21 -23.13 20.73 -1.21
CA ARG A 21 -23.69 21.08 0.10
C ARG A 21 -23.60 22.56 0.47
N ILE A 22 -22.92 23.37 -0.35
CA ILE A 22 -22.84 24.81 -0.14
C ILE A 22 -24.04 25.44 -0.85
N THR A 23 -25.11 25.70 -0.11
CA THR A 23 -26.34 26.32 -0.61
C THR A 23 -26.49 27.76 -0.14
N PRO A 24 -27.15 28.64 -0.92
CA PRO A 24 -27.37 30.05 -0.55
C PRO A 24 -28.15 30.24 0.76
N ASP A 25 -29.01 29.28 1.10
CA ASP A 25 -29.87 29.33 2.28
C ASP A 25 -29.13 29.03 3.60
N ASP A 26 -27.99 28.33 3.55
CA ASP A 26 -27.12 28.07 4.71
C ASP A 26 -25.64 27.97 4.28
N PRO A 27 -24.99 29.12 4.01
CA PRO A 27 -23.63 29.13 3.49
C PRO A 27 -22.60 28.63 4.52
N ILE A 28 -22.79 28.96 5.80
CA ILE A 28 -21.82 28.60 6.86
C ILE A 28 -21.95 27.11 7.21
N GLY A 29 -23.18 26.60 7.41
CA GLY A 29 -23.40 25.18 7.70
C GLY A 29 -22.98 24.28 6.53
N GLY A 30 -23.26 24.72 5.30
CA GLY A 30 -22.82 24.05 4.08
C GLY A 30 -21.29 23.96 3.95
N MET A 31 -20.58 25.05 4.24
CA MET A 31 -19.11 25.08 4.23
C MET A 31 -18.50 24.16 5.29
N VAL A 32 -19.05 24.14 6.51
CA VAL A 32 -18.58 23.26 7.59
C VAL A 32 -18.80 21.79 7.23
N GLN A 33 -19.97 21.44 6.68
CA GLN A 33 -20.22 20.07 6.21
C GLN A 33 -19.31 19.68 5.06
N ALA A 34 -19.07 20.58 4.10
CA ALA A 34 -18.16 20.32 2.98
C ALA A 34 -16.72 20.11 3.45
N ALA A 35 -16.25 20.91 4.42
CA ALA A 35 -14.93 20.76 5.01
C ALA A 35 -14.79 19.44 5.79
N ALA A 36 -15.79 19.10 6.61
CA ALA A 36 -15.82 17.84 7.34
C ALA A 36 -15.82 16.62 6.40
N LEU A 37 -16.59 16.68 5.30
CA LEU A 37 -16.63 15.61 4.30
C LEU A 37 -15.29 15.47 3.57
N ASN A 38 -14.66 16.58 3.18
CA ASN A 38 -13.32 16.55 2.57
C ASN A 38 -12.27 15.98 3.53
N PHE A 39 -12.31 16.37 4.80
CA PHE A 39 -11.40 15.83 5.81
C PHE A 39 -11.55 14.31 5.98
N LEU A 40 -12.80 13.83 6.07
CA LEU A 40 -13.09 12.39 6.14
C LEU A 40 -12.55 11.64 4.91
N VAL A 41 -12.80 12.18 3.72
CA VAL A 41 -12.33 11.61 2.45
C VAL A 41 -10.78 11.56 2.41
N MET A 42 -10.11 12.60 2.92
CA MET A 42 -8.65 12.64 3.04
C MET A 42 -8.12 11.58 4.00
N MET A 43 -8.76 11.37 5.15
CA MET A 43 -8.40 10.33 6.11
C MET A 43 -8.53 8.93 5.52
N VAL A 44 -9.61 8.67 4.77
CA VAL A 44 -9.80 7.39 4.06
C VAL A 44 -8.70 7.19 3.02
N ALA A 45 -8.37 8.23 2.24
CA ALA A 45 -7.29 8.17 1.26
C ALA A 45 -5.95 7.84 1.93
N PHE A 46 -5.62 8.53 3.03
CA PHE A 46 -4.37 8.33 3.76
C PHE A 46 -4.29 6.92 4.36
N GLY A 47 -5.37 6.44 4.97
CA GLY A 47 -5.45 5.07 5.49
C GLY A 47 -5.29 4.02 4.40
N SER A 48 -5.88 4.23 3.22
CA SER A 48 -5.74 3.33 2.08
C SER A 48 -4.29 3.28 1.55
N LEU A 49 -3.62 4.44 1.46
CA LEU A 49 -2.22 4.53 1.05
C LEU A 49 -1.30 3.82 2.06
N LEU A 50 -1.56 4.00 3.35
CA LEU A 50 -0.81 3.32 4.41
C LEU A 50 -0.97 1.80 4.30
N ALA A 51 -2.19 1.30 4.08
CA ALA A 51 -2.44 -0.13 3.93
C ALA A 51 -1.70 -0.71 2.71
N VAL A 52 -1.74 -0.01 1.57
CA VAL A 52 -0.99 -0.40 0.36
C VAL A 52 0.51 -0.37 0.62
N PHE A 53 1.02 0.64 1.32
CA PHE A 53 2.44 0.74 1.65
C PHE A 53 2.89 -0.39 2.57
N MET A 54 2.10 -0.73 3.59
CA MET A 54 2.40 -1.84 4.50
C MET A 54 2.38 -3.20 3.77
N PHE A 55 1.44 -3.39 2.85
CA PHE A 55 1.40 -4.58 2.00
C PHE A 55 2.60 -4.64 1.04
N ALA A 56 2.93 -3.54 0.37
CA ALA A 56 4.10 -3.48 -0.52
C ALA A 56 5.40 -3.73 0.26
N ARG A 57 5.50 -3.18 1.47
CA ARG A 57 6.62 -3.39 2.37
C ARG A 57 6.75 -4.85 2.81
N SER A 58 5.65 -5.52 3.16
CA SER A 58 5.70 -6.95 3.53
C SER A 58 6.09 -7.81 2.33
N ALA A 59 5.59 -7.49 1.13
CA ALA A 59 5.97 -8.17 -0.10
C ALA A 59 7.46 -8.00 -0.42
N MET A 60 8.02 -6.79 -0.28
CA MET A 60 9.45 -6.54 -0.46
C MET A 60 10.30 -7.33 0.53
N PHE A 61 9.87 -7.42 1.78
CA PHE A 61 10.60 -8.19 2.79
C PHE A 61 10.63 -9.68 2.47
N VAL A 62 9.47 -10.26 2.12
CA VAL A 62 9.36 -11.68 1.74
C VAL A 62 10.19 -11.97 0.49
N PHE A 63 10.13 -11.09 -0.51
CA PHE A 63 10.93 -11.20 -1.73
C PHE A 63 12.43 -11.19 -1.43
N GLY A 64 12.90 -10.20 -0.66
CA GLY A 64 14.30 -10.09 -0.26
C GLY A 64 14.77 -11.30 0.55
N ALA A 65 13.97 -11.75 1.52
CA ALA A 65 14.27 -12.93 2.33
C ALA A 65 14.38 -14.21 1.47
N SER A 66 13.53 -14.34 0.45
CA SER A 66 13.53 -15.48 -0.47
C SER A 66 14.76 -15.51 -1.38
N LEU A 67 15.23 -14.34 -1.83
CA LEU A 67 16.47 -14.24 -2.61
C LEU A 67 17.70 -14.62 -1.77
N VAL A 68 17.78 -14.09 -0.55
CA VAL A 68 18.90 -14.38 0.37
C VAL A 68 18.90 -15.85 0.76
N SER A 69 17.75 -16.43 1.10
CA SER A 69 17.67 -17.85 1.46
C SER A 69 18.02 -18.76 0.27
N GLY A 70 17.53 -18.45 -0.93
CA GLY A 70 17.89 -19.18 -2.16
C GLY A 70 19.39 -19.16 -2.43
N PHE A 71 20.03 -18.00 -2.30
CA PHE A 71 21.48 -17.88 -2.48
C PHE A 71 22.26 -18.68 -1.44
N LEU A 72 21.87 -18.58 -0.16
CA LEU A 72 22.52 -19.31 0.93
C LEU A 72 22.43 -20.82 0.75
N VAL A 73 21.27 -21.34 0.32
CA VAL A 73 21.10 -22.78 0.05
C VAL A 73 22.07 -23.23 -1.04
N VAL A 74 22.16 -22.51 -2.15
CA VAL A 74 23.08 -22.84 -3.24
C VAL A 74 24.54 -22.80 -2.77
N ALA A 75 24.91 -21.77 -2.02
CA ALA A 75 26.26 -21.63 -1.46
C ALA A 75 26.62 -22.79 -0.52
N VAL A 76 25.70 -23.19 0.37
CA VAL A 76 25.89 -24.32 1.28
C VAL A 76 26.03 -25.64 0.52
N VAL A 77 25.17 -25.89 -0.48
CA VAL A 77 25.25 -27.10 -1.31
C VAL A 77 26.59 -27.16 -2.04
N TRP A 78 27.03 -26.05 -2.62
CA TRP A 78 28.32 -25.98 -3.31
C TRP A 78 29.50 -26.21 -2.36
N PHE A 79 29.48 -25.57 -1.18
CA PHE A 79 30.53 -25.73 -0.16
C PHE A 79 30.62 -27.16 0.35
N LEU A 80 29.47 -27.80 0.65
CA LEU A 80 29.42 -29.20 1.06
C LEU A 80 29.91 -30.15 -0.04
N GLY A 81 29.59 -29.85 -1.31
CA GLY A 81 30.10 -30.58 -2.47
C GLY A 81 31.63 -30.48 -2.57
N ALA A 82 32.17 -29.27 -2.46
CA ALA A 82 33.62 -29.02 -2.48
C ALA A 82 34.35 -29.70 -1.32
N ALA A 83 33.79 -29.65 -0.10
CA ALA A 83 34.37 -30.31 1.07
C ALA A 83 34.41 -31.85 0.91
N ARG A 84 33.39 -32.45 0.28
CA ARG A 84 33.40 -33.90 -0.02
C ARG A 84 34.49 -34.28 -1.02
N THR A 85 34.76 -33.46 -2.03
CA THR A 85 35.82 -33.74 -3.01
C THR A 85 37.22 -33.66 -2.41
N GLN A 86 37.44 -32.82 -1.38
CA GLN A 86 38.73 -32.72 -0.71
C GLN A 86 39.03 -33.90 0.23
N ASN A 87 38.00 -34.51 0.84
CA ASN A 87 38.16 -35.67 1.73
C ASN A 87 38.29 -37.01 0.98
N ALA A 88 38.24 -37.01 -0.35
CA ALA A 88 38.36 -38.21 -1.20
C ALA A 88 39.79 -38.42 -1.75
N HIS A 89 40.74 -37.55 -1.38
CA HIS A 89 42.17 -37.65 -1.65
C HIS A 89 42.93 -37.94 -0.36
#